data_AF-A0A920KRG2-F1
#
_entry.id   AF-A0A920KRG2-F1
#
_cell.length_a   1.000
_cell.length_b   1.000
_cell.length_c   1.000
_cell.angle_alpha   90.00
_cell.angle_beta   90.00
_cell.angle_gamma   90.00
#
_symmetry.space_group_name_H-M   'P 1'
#
loop_
_entity.id
_entity.type
_entity.pdbx_description
1 polymer ?
#
loop_
_entity_poly.entity_id
_entity_poly.type
_entity_poly.pdbx_seq_one_letter_code
_entity_poly.pdbx_strand_id
1 'polypeptide(L)'
;MIENSLWDAVPQFLRQVDAVCDAYSLPLPSADWSPIKISSWIGGDRDGNPNVTAGVTREVLLLAQWQACELFSADVAQLHEELSATTATASFKSSAMDAREPYRAVLKPLLVTLRGQRQALEAALNQGAPTPAPLVLDVLLAPLQACFESLIASA
;
A
#
# COMPACT_ATOMS: atom_id res chain seq x y z
N MET A 1 -4.31 2.76 16.15
CA MET A 1 -3.76 1.41 16.46
C MET A 1 -3.08 0.81 15.25
N ILE A 2 -3.74 0.84 14.09
CA ILE A 2 -3.09 0.49 12.81
C ILE A 2 -1.93 1.45 12.55
N GLU A 3 -2.21 2.75 12.40
CA GLU A 3 -1.19 3.75 12.05
C GLU A 3 -0.09 3.91 13.11
N ASN A 4 -0.44 3.83 14.39
CA ASN A 4 0.51 4.10 15.48
C ASN A 4 1.33 2.88 15.93
N SER A 5 1.10 1.70 15.35
CA SER A 5 1.80 0.49 15.82
C SER A 5 1.86 -0.61 14.75
N LEU A 6 0.72 -1.12 14.28
CA LEU A 6 0.74 -2.31 13.42
C LEU A 6 1.32 -2.05 12.03
N TRP A 7 1.24 -0.80 11.53
CA TRP A 7 1.83 -0.40 10.26
C TRP A 7 3.35 -0.64 10.23
N ASP A 8 4.05 -0.35 11.33
CA ASP A 8 5.50 -0.55 11.45
C ASP A 8 5.86 -1.96 11.96
N ALA A 9 5.07 -2.47 12.92
CA ALA A 9 5.37 -3.71 13.62
C ALA A 9 5.27 -4.93 12.71
N VAL A 10 4.31 -4.97 11.78
CA VAL A 10 4.13 -6.12 10.86
C VAL A 10 5.34 -6.27 9.93
N PRO A 11 5.78 -5.25 9.17
CA PRO A 11 7.00 -5.35 8.38
C PRO A 11 8.25 -5.68 9.22
N GLN A 12 8.36 -5.14 10.44
CA GLN A 12 9.49 -5.43 11.33
C GLN A 12 9.51 -6.90 11.76
N PHE A 13 8.35 -7.47 12.10
CA PHE A 13 8.23 -8.89 12.40
C PHE A 13 8.60 -9.76 11.20
N LEU A 14 8.14 -9.42 9.99
CA LEU A 14 8.50 -10.17 8.79
C LEU A 14 10.03 -10.15 8.53
N ARG A 15 10.71 -9.01 8.77
CA ARG A 15 12.19 -8.96 8.72
C ARG A 15 12.87 -9.85 9.76
N GLN A 16 12.25 -10.08 10.92
CA GLN A 16 12.77 -11.04 11.90
C GLN A 16 12.61 -12.48 11.40
N VAL A 17 11.53 -12.79 10.67
CA VAL A 17 11.37 -14.09 10.02
C VAL A 17 12.48 -14.31 8.99
N ASP A 18 12.79 -13.31 8.16
CA ASP A 18 13.88 -13.39 7.18
C ASP A 18 15.22 -13.68 7.87
N ALA A 19 15.53 -12.95 8.95
CA ALA A 19 16.76 -13.16 9.73
C ALA A 19 16.86 -14.55 10.35
N VAL A 20 15.73 -15.13 10.78
CA VAL A 20 15.67 -16.52 11.26
C VAL A 20 15.89 -17.49 10.11
N CYS A 21 15.27 -17.27 8.95
CA CYS A 21 15.50 -18.11 7.78
C CYS A 21 16.98 -18.13 7.40
N ASP A 22 17.62 -16.97 7.34
CA ASP A 22 19.05 -16.85 7.04
C ASP A 22 19.92 -17.58 8.07
N ALA A 23 19.66 -17.37 9.37
CA ALA A 23 20.44 -17.98 10.46
C ALA A 23 20.40 -19.52 10.45
N TYR A 24 19.31 -20.10 9.97
CA TYR A 24 19.13 -21.56 9.89
C TYR A 24 19.19 -22.12 8.46
N SER A 25 19.62 -21.30 7.48
CA SER A 25 19.69 -21.70 6.06
C SER A 25 18.38 -22.27 5.51
N LEU A 26 17.26 -21.68 5.93
CA LEU A 26 15.92 -21.98 5.43
C LEU A 26 15.60 -21.10 4.22
N PRO A 27 14.74 -21.56 3.28
CA PRO A 27 14.29 -20.71 2.19
C PRO A 27 13.51 -19.51 2.73
N LEU A 28 13.75 -18.33 2.14
CA LEU A 28 12.91 -17.14 2.39
C LEU A 28 11.48 -17.39 1.88
N PRO A 29 10.45 -16.88 2.57
CA PRO A 29 9.09 -16.90 2.06
C PRO A 29 8.96 -16.17 0.72
N SER A 30 7.97 -16.56 -0.08
CA SER A 30 7.65 -15.85 -1.32
C SER A 30 7.14 -14.43 -1.05
N ALA A 31 7.27 -13.52 -2.03
CA ALA A 31 6.85 -12.12 -1.87
C ALA A 31 5.35 -11.94 -1.59
N ASP A 32 4.52 -12.90 -1.98
CA ASP A 32 3.07 -12.94 -1.72
C ASP A 32 2.71 -13.59 -0.36
N TRP A 33 3.70 -14.05 0.41
CA TRP A 33 3.49 -14.63 1.72
C TRP A 33 3.02 -13.56 2.72
N SER A 34 1.74 -13.63 3.08
CA SER A 34 1.09 -12.68 4.00
C SER A 34 0.43 -13.43 5.15
N PRO A 35 1.20 -13.87 6.16
CA PRO A 35 0.71 -14.73 7.24
C PRO A 35 -0.17 -14.00 8.26
N ILE A 36 -0.10 -12.66 8.28
CA ILE A 36 -0.86 -11.82 9.21
C ILE A 36 -1.96 -11.10 8.43
N LYS A 37 -3.21 -11.32 8.84
CA LYS A 37 -4.39 -10.58 8.37
C LYS A 37 -5.07 -9.93 9.56
N ILE A 38 -5.45 -8.68 9.42
CA ILE A 38 -6.14 -7.91 10.45
C ILE A 38 -7.59 -7.72 10.02
N SER A 39 -8.51 -7.86 10.96
CA SER A 39 -9.95 -7.66 10.75
C SER A 39 -10.52 -6.84 11.89
N SER A 40 -11.62 -6.13 11.62
CA SER A 40 -12.29 -5.28 12.59
C SER A 40 -13.77 -5.57 12.61
N TRP A 41 -14.37 -5.58 13.80
CA TRP A 41 -15.82 -5.66 14.00
C TRP A 41 -16.46 -4.28 14.12
N ILE A 42 -15.65 -3.22 14.25
CA ILE A 42 -16.12 -1.84 14.41
C ILE A 42 -16.92 -1.44 13.17
N GLY A 43 -18.16 -0.99 13.38
CA GLY A 43 -19.09 -0.61 12.31
C GLY A 43 -19.71 -1.77 11.53
N GLY A 44 -19.36 -3.02 11.85
CA GLY A 44 -19.89 -4.22 11.21
C GLY A 44 -20.81 -5.04 12.12
N ASP A 45 -20.35 -5.32 13.34
CA ASP A 45 -21.12 -6.10 14.32
C ASP A 45 -22.35 -5.33 14.80
N ARG A 46 -23.51 -5.91 14.54
CA ARG A 46 -24.83 -5.32 14.79
C ARG A 46 -25.67 -6.15 15.76
N ASP A 47 -25.13 -7.25 16.27
CA ASP A 47 -25.88 -8.11 17.18
C ASP A 47 -26.21 -7.35 18.47
N GLY A 48 -27.50 -7.24 18.79
CA GLY A 48 -27.99 -6.45 19.92
C GLY A 48 -27.75 -4.93 19.84
N ASN A 49 -27.25 -4.38 18.72
CA ASN A 49 -26.93 -2.96 18.59
C ASN A 49 -27.61 -2.29 17.39
N PRO A 50 -28.80 -1.69 17.57
CA PRO A 50 -29.55 -1.05 16.48
C PRO A 50 -28.85 0.20 15.89
N ASN A 51 -27.81 0.74 16.55
CA ASN A 51 -27.08 1.89 16.04
C ASN A 51 -26.14 1.52 14.88
N VAL A 52 -25.79 0.24 14.70
CA VAL A 52 -24.95 -0.23 13.59
C VAL A 52 -25.83 -0.51 12.37
N THR A 53 -26.15 0.57 11.66
CA THR A 53 -26.96 0.52 10.44
C THR A 53 -26.11 0.21 9.21
N ALA A 54 -26.76 -0.12 8.08
CA ALA A 54 -26.07 -0.26 6.80
C ALA A 54 -25.33 1.03 6.36
N GLY A 55 -25.85 2.20 6.76
CA GLY A 55 -25.19 3.49 6.53
C GLY A 55 -23.86 3.59 7.29
N VAL A 56 -23.87 3.22 8.57
CA VAL A 56 -22.65 3.17 9.41
C VAL A 56 -21.63 2.19 8.85
N THR A 57 -22.05 0.99 8.47
CA THR A 57 -21.13 0.00 7.86
C THR A 57 -20.50 0.55 6.57
N ARG A 58 -21.28 1.21 5.72
CA ARG A 58 -20.76 1.85 4.50
C ARG A 58 -19.73 2.92 4.84
N GLU A 59 -20.06 3.82 5.77
CA GLU A 59 -19.17 4.91 6.19
C GLU A 59 -17.83 4.38 6.71
N VAL A 60 -17.85 3.38 7.59
CA VAL A 60 -16.63 2.78 8.14
C VAL A 60 -15.78 2.10 7.06
N LEU A 61 -16.39 1.45 6.06
CA LEU A 61 -15.66 0.87 4.93
C LEU A 61 -14.97 1.94 4.06
N LEU A 62 -15.58 3.12 3.91
CA LEU A 62 -14.97 4.24 3.19
C LEU A 62 -13.85 4.89 4.00
N LEU A 63 -14.05 5.06 5.31
CA LEU A 63 -13.01 5.55 6.23
C LEU A 63 -11.79 4.63 6.25
N ALA A 64 -11.99 3.31 6.26
CA ALA A 64 -10.90 2.35 6.20
C ALA A 64 -10.09 2.46 4.90
N GLN A 65 -10.77 2.61 3.75
CA GLN A 65 -10.10 2.85 2.47
C GLN A 65 -9.37 4.20 2.43
N TRP A 66 -9.97 5.25 3.01
CA TRP A 66 -9.38 6.58 3.07
C TRP A 66 -8.09 6.55 3.89
N GLN A 67 -8.12 5.93 5.07
CA GLN A 67 -6.96 5.76 5.94
C GLN A 67 -5.86 4.92 5.26
N ALA A 68 -6.23 3.85 4.54
CA ALA A 68 -5.26 3.08 3.78
C ALA A 68 -4.58 3.94 2.70
N CYS A 69 -5.34 4.78 1.98
CA CYS A 69 -4.76 5.67 0.96
C CYS A 69 -3.83 6.71 1.58
N GLU A 70 -4.13 7.24 2.78
CA GLU A 70 -3.21 8.14 3.52
C GLU A 70 -1.89 7.43 3.83
N LEU A 71 -1.95 6.28 4.48
CA LEU A 71 -0.76 5.54 4.92
C LEU A 71 0.11 5.13 3.72
N PHE A 72 -0.49 4.54 2.68
CA PHE A 72 0.26 4.20 1.47
C PHE A 72 0.81 5.43 0.74
N SER A 73 0.10 6.56 0.73
CA SER A 73 0.61 7.80 0.10
C SER A 73 1.85 8.32 0.83
N ALA A 74 1.89 8.20 2.16
CA ALA A 74 3.05 8.60 2.96
C ALA A 74 4.27 7.72 2.64
N ASP A 75 4.11 6.40 2.66
CA ASP A 75 5.20 5.45 2.36
C ASP A 75 5.72 5.63 0.92
N VAL A 76 4.82 5.74 -0.06
CA VAL A 76 5.20 5.94 -1.47
C VAL A 76 5.88 7.29 -1.68
N ALA A 77 5.47 8.33 -0.95
CA ALA A 77 6.15 9.62 -1.00
C ALA A 77 7.58 9.53 -0.44
N GLN A 78 7.79 8.80 0.65
CA GLN A 78 9.13 8.55 1.19
C GLN A 78 9.99 7.76 0.20
N LEU A 79 9.46 6.66 -0.37
CA LEU A 79 10.17 5.87 -1.39
C LEU A 79 10.54 6.72 -2.61
N HIS A 80 9.64 7.61 -3.05
CA HIS A 80 9.92 8.54 -4.15
C HIS A 80 11.10 9.46 -3.83
N GLU A 81 11.18 10.00 -2.61
CA GLU A 81 12.32 10.84 -2.22
C GLU A 81 13.63 10.06 -2.16
N GLU A 82 13.61 8.85 -1.58
CA GLU A 82 14.81 8.02 -1.36
C GLU A 82 15.36 7.38 -2.65
N LEU A 83 14.49 6.89 -3.55
CA LEU A 83 14.88 6.17 -4.76
C LEU A 83 15.26 7.11 -5.93
N SER A 84 16.28 7.94 -5.71
CA SER A 84 16.86 8.85 -6.71
C SER A 84 17.88 8.20 -7.67
N ALA A 85 18.08 6.88 -7.56
CA ALA A 85 19.04 6.15 -8.37
C ALA A 85 18.73 6.26 -9.88
N THR A 86 19.78 6.40 -10.69
CA THR A 86 19.72 6.48 -12.16
C THR A 86 20.09 5.16 -12.84
N THR A 87 20.74 4.26 -12.10
CA THR A 87 21.03 2.88 -12.51
C THR A 87 19.76 2.05 -12.34
N ALA A 88 19.38 1.33 -13.39
CA ALA A 88 18.24 0.43 -13.42
C ALA A 88 18.40 -0.51 -14.62
N THR A 89 17.66 -1.61 -14.63
CA THR A 89 17.64 -2.53 -15.77
C THR A 89 17.13 -1.83 -17.04
N ALA A 90 17.58 -2.28 -18.21
CA ALA A 90 17.17 -1.69 -19.49
C ALA A 90 15.66 -1.77 -19.72
N SER A 91 15.03 -2.89 -19.34
CA SER A 91 13.58 -3.07 -19.42
C SER A 91 12.83 -2.09 -18.52
N PHE A 92 13.30 -1.87 -17.29
CA PHE A 92 12.68 -0.93 -16.36
C PHE A 92 12.80 0.52 -16.86
N LYS A 93 13.97 0.93 -17.37
CA LYS A 93 14.16 2.27 -17.97
C LYS A 93 13.20 2.53 -19.13
N SER A 94 13.01 1.54 -20.00
CA SER A 94 12.05 1.66 -21.09
C SER A 94 10.61 1.87 -20.57
N SER A 95 10.21 1.14 -19.53
CA SER A 95 8.89 1.34 -18.89
C SER A 95 8.73 2.70 -18.22
N ALA A 96 9.84 3.30 -17.75
CA ALA A 96 9.92 4.63 -17.19
C ALA A 96 10.12 5.74 -18.24
N MET A 97 9.89 5.46 -19.53
CA MET A 97 10.09 6.38 -20.66
C MET A 97 11.49 6.99 -20.71
N ASP A 98 12.51 6.19 -20.35
CA ASP A 98 13.92 6.60 -20.29
C ASP A 98 14.17 7.85 -19.44
N ALA A 99 13.33 8.06 -18.41
CA ALA A 99 13.52 9.12 -17.45
C ALA A 99 14.89 8.97 -16.76
N ARG A 100 15.53 10.11 -16.49
CA ARG A 100 16.82 10.17 -15.77
C ARG A 100 16.75 9.48 -14.41
N GLU A 101 15.63 9.66 -13.69
CA GLU A 101 15.34 9.05 -12.39
C GLU A 101 14.17 8.05 -12.57
N PRO A 102 14.45 6.82 -13.05
CA PRO A 102 13.40 5.91 -13.49
C PRO A 102 12.45 5.45 -12.37
N TYR A 103 12.96 5.22 -11.15
CA TYR A 103 12.13 4.79 -10.01
C TYR A 103 11.15 5.89 -9.60
N ARG A 104 11.60 7.14 -9.51
CA ARG A 104 10.72 8.30 -9.25
C ARG A 104 9.66 8.46 -10.33
N ALA A 105 10.04 8.28 -11.60
CA ALA A 105 9.12 8.34 -12.72
C ALA A 105 8.00 7.28 -12.63
N VAL A 106 8.31 6.07 -12.13
CA VAL A 106 7.34 4.98 -11.91
C VAL A 106 6.50 5.20 -10.64
N LEU A 107 7.08 5.70 -9.56
CA LEU A 107 6.37 5.92 -8.28
C LEU A 107 5.45 7.13 -8.30
N LYS A 108 5.75 8.16 -9.10
CA LYS A 108 4.96 9.39 -9.16
C LYS A 108 3.49 9.14 -9.60
N PRO A 109 3.20 8.38 -10.66
CA PRO A 109 1.84 7.99 -11.00
C PRO A 109 1.10 7.26 -9.88
N LEU A 110 1.77 6.34 -9.16
CA LEU A 110 1.18 5.63 -8.02
C LEU A 110 0.77 6.62 -6.91
N LEU A 111 1.66 7.56 -6.57
CA LEU A 111 1.37 8.60 -5.58
C LEU A 111 0.19 9.49 -5.98
N VAL A 112 0.08 9.84 -7.27
CA VAL A 112 -1.06 10.60 -7.81
C VAL A 112 -2.35 9.80 -7.67
N THR A 113 -2.34 8.51 -8.02
CA THR A 113 -3.49 7.61 -7.90
C THR A 113 -3.97 7.50 -6.45
N LEU A 114 -3.07 7.25 -5.50
CA LEU A 114 -3.42 7.13 -4.07
C LEU A 114 -4.02 8.42 -3.51
N ARG A 115 -3.41 9.58 -3.81
CA ARG A 115 -3.92 10.89 -3.38
C ARG A 115 -5.26 11.23 -4.03
N GLY A 116 -5.44 10.90 -5.31
CA GLY A 116 -6.70 11.09 -6.02
C GLY A 116 -7.83 10.22 -5.45
N GLN A 117 -7.55 8.94 -5.18
CA GLN A 117 -8.50 8.03 -4.55
C GLN A 117 -8.92 8.55 -3.17
N ARG A 118 -7.94 8.99 -2.37
CA ARG A 118 -8.19 9.56 -1.05
C ARG A 118 -9.12 10.77 -1.12
N GLN A 119 -8.86 11.70 -2.04
CA GLN A 119 -9.70 12.88 -2.22
C GLN A 119 -11.13 12.50 -2.65
N ALA A 120 -11.28 11.51 -3.53
CA ALA A 120 -12.59 11.02 -3.94
C ALA A 120 -13.37 10.37 -2.78
N LEU A 121 -12.69 9.61 -1.92
CA LEU A 121 -13.28 9.04 -0.71
C LEU A 121 -13.70 10.12 0.28
N GLU A 122 -12.87 11.15 0.47
CA GLU A 122 -13.18 12.30 1.33
C GLU A 122 -14.40 13.08 0.83
N ALA A 123 -14.51 13.30 -0.48
CA ALA A 123 -15.69 13.92 -1.09
C ALA A 123 -16.95 13.05 -0.92
N ALA A 124 -16.83 11.73 -1.04
CA ALA A 124 -17.96 10.82 -0.83
C ALA A 124 -18.43 10.83 0.63
N LEU A 125 -17.51 10.87 1.59
CA LEU A 125 -17.79 10.92 3.03
C LEU A 125 -18.41 12.26 3.45
N ASN A 126 -17.83 13.39 3.01
CA ASN A 126 -18.16 14.71 3.56
C ASN A 126 -19.14 15.52 2.70
N GLN A 127 -19.23 15.24 1.41
CA GLN A 127 -19.95 16.09 0.44
C GLN A 127 -21.05 15.32 -0.31
N GLY A 128 -21.27 14.05 0.01
CA GLY A 128 -22.27 13.20 -0.65
C GLY A 128 -21.93 12.91 -2.12
N ALA A 129 -20.66 13.05 -2.51
CA ALA A 129 -20.21 12.69 -3.85
C ALA A 129 -20.37 11.18 -4.11
N PRO A 130 -20.43 10.75 -5.38
CA PRO A 130 -20.46 9.32 -5.71
C PRO A 130 -19.26 8.58 -5.11
N THR A 131 -19.53 7.42 -4.51
CA THR A 131 -18.48 6.54 -3.99
C THR A 131 -17.55 6.09 -5.11
N PRO A 132 -16.22 6.32 -5.02
CA PRO A 132 -15.29 5.83 -6.02
C PRO A 132 -15.21 4.30 -5.98
N ALA A 133 -14.89 3.69 -7.13
CA ALA A 133 -14.52 2.27 -7.14
C ALA A 133 -13.27 2.05 -6.28
N PRO A 134 -13.19 0.97 -5.49
CA PRO A 134 -11.97 0.66 -4.73
C PRO A 134 -10.79 0.43 -5.66
N LEU A 135 -9.59 0.82 -5.21
CA LEU A 135 -8.36 0.44 -5.90
C LEU A 135 -8.18 -1.08 -5.85
N VAL A 136 -7.79 -1.67 -6.97
CA VAL A 136 -7.38 -3.07 -7.03
C VAL A 136 -5.95 -3.21 -6.54
N LEU A 137 -5.63 -4.34 -5.91
CA LEU A 137 -4.31 -4.58 -5.31
C LEU A 137 -3.15 -4.41 -6.31
N ASP A 138 -3.37 -4.83 -7.56
CA ASP A 138 -2.36 -4.76 -8.63
C ASP A 138 -1.93 -3.33 -8.97
N VAL A 139 -2.83 -2.33 -8.80
CA VAL A 139 -2.50 -0.91 -8.98
C VAL A 139 -1.40 -0.47 -8.00
N LEU A 140 -1.35 -1.08 -6.81
CA LEU A 140 -0.32 -0.80 -5.81
C LEU A 140 0.92 -1.68 -6.05
N LEU A 141 0.72 -2.99 -6.23
CA LEU A 141 1.83 -3.95 -6.23
C LEU A 141 2.68 -3.88 -7.50
N ALA A 142 2.07 -3.79 -8.69
CA ALA A 142 2.82 -3.84 -9.95
C ALA A 142 3.97 -2.81 -10.04
N PRO A 143 3.76 -1.50 -9.77
CA PRO A 143 4.87 -0.53 -9.80
C PRO A 143 5.92 -0.77 -8.71
N LEU A 144 5.52 -1.20 -7.51
CA LEU A 144 6.44 -1.47 -6.39
C LEU A 144 7.32 -2.70 -6.68
N GLN A 145 6.70 -3.76 -7.22
CA GLN A 145 7.38 -4.99 -7.62
C GLN A 145 8.38 -4.72 -8.75
N ALA A 146 7.98 -3.93 -9.77
CA ALA A 146 8.89 -3.56 -10.86
C ALA A 146 10.11 -2.77 -10.35
N CYS A 147 9.92 -1.85 -9.39
CA CYS A 147 11.02 -1.15 -8.73
C CYS A 147 11.94 -2.13 -8.00
N PHE A 148 11.37 -3.04 -7.20
CA PHE A 148 12.12 -4.05 -6.43
C PHE A 148 12.98 -4.95 -7.33
N GLU A 149 12.37 -5.55 -8.36
CA GLU A 149 13.06 -6.44 -9.30
C GLU A 149 14.21 -5.73 -10.03
N SER A 150 13.98 -4.48 -10.45
CA SER A 150 15.01 -3.67 -11.08
C SER A 150 16.17 -3.34 -10.13
N LEU A 151 15.88 -3.03 -8.87
CA LEU A 151 16.92 -2.76 -7.85
C LEU A 151 17.76 -4.01 -7.57
N ILE A 152 17.13 -5.17 -7.36
CA ILE A 152 17.84 -6.42 -7.08
C ILE A 152 18.70 -6.85 -8.27
N ALA A 153 18.20 -6.70 -9.50
CA ALA A 153 18.96 -7.05 -10.71
C ALA A 153 20.07 -6.06 -11.06
N SER A 154 20.08 -4.87 -10.45
CA SER A 154 21.08 -3.81 -10.69
C SER A 154 22.08 -3.62 -9.53
N ALA A 155 21.94 -4.42 -8.46
CA ALA A 155 22.84 -4.45 -7.30
C ALA A 155 24.03 -5.39 -7.55
#